data_AF-A0A8J1KLH6-F1
#
_entry.id   AF-A0A8J1KLH6-F1
#
_cell.length_a   1.000
_cell.length_b   1.000
_cell.length_c   1.000
_cell.angle_alpha   90.00
_cell.angle_beta   90.00
_cell.angle_gamma   90.00
#
_symmetry.space_group_name_H-M   'P 1'
#
loop_
_entity.id
_entity.type
_entity.pdbx_description
1 polymer ?
#
loop_
_entity_poly.entity_id
_entity_poly.type
_entity_poly.pdbx_seq_one_letter_code
_entity_poly.pdbx_strand_id
1 'polypeptide(L)'
;MEEVISEADRQEEKLQVFPMKMSRINTGKFSILILMAQTLAFICIIFKFHDSPLPPVKKYQRTHMIILSTWRSGSSFTGQLFSQHPDVFYLMEPVWHVWSKMHQNSVNLLHMAARDLVRSVFLCDMSVFEAYLPPEKFSSSFFQWETSRALCSPPVCNLFKRSDIIPQNHCKLLCPKNPFNITEKACKSYSHIVLKEVRFFDLKVLYPLLRDPSLNVKILHLVRDPRGVFHSREKTTSALSFDTKIVLGDIESQNSDADYEMIKQICESQVEMYRTVMTSNFSRLRSHYHMVRYEDIADDPIENARQMYQFANLNFTPKLKTWVHNITHGKGQGMSFVINSRDARNVSRAWRDHLPFKTVYRIQNICKEALKVFGYRTLKTETEQKNLSVNILLPPPKLSTGTNAPLT
;
A
#
# COMPACT_ATOMS: atom_id res chain seq x y z
N MET A 1 87.07 7.32 4.83
CA MET A 1 88.16 8.04 4.15
C MET A 1 87.73 9.49 4.14
N GLU A 2 88.11 10.37 5.05
CA GLU A 2 89.05 10.46 6.19
C GLU A 2 88.41 11.56 7.08
N GLU A 3 88.29 11.36 8.39
CA GLU A 3 89.12 11.99 9.43
C GLU A 3 89.10 13.55 9.41
N VAL A 4 88.52 14.27 10.38
CA VAL A 4 88.78 14.40 11.84
C VAL A 4 89.68 15.63 12.15
N ILE A 5 89.41 16.27 13.31
CA ILE A 5 90.15 17.36 14.03
C ILE A 5 90.09 18.76 13.37
N SER A 6 90.01 19.92 14.03
CA SER A 6 90.48 20.31 15.37
C SER A 6 89.97 21.68 15.83
N GLU A 7 90.05 21.83 17.15
CA GLU A 7 89.70 22.90 18.08
C GLU A 7 90.43 24.26 17.97
N ALA A 8 89.75 25.26 18.55
CA ALA A 8 90.20 26.32 19.49
C ALA A 8 91.23 27.41 19.10
N ASP A 9 90.79 28.69 19.20
CA ASP A 9 91.27 29.78 20.10
C ASP A 9 90.69 31.12 19.60
N ARG A 10 89.82 31.85 20.32
CA ARG A 10 89.91 32.71 21.53
C ARG A 10 90.74 34.01 21.39
N GLN A 11 89.99 35.12 21.31
CA GLN A 11 90.26 36.54 21.68
C GLN A 11 91.37 37.28 20.89
N GLU A 12 91.24 38.55 20.47
CA GLU A 12 90.40 39.65 20.93
C GLU A 12 90.34 40.79 19.87
N GLU A 13 89.28 41.60 19.94
CA GLU A 13 89.22 43.02 19.53
C GLU A 13 89.21 43.43 18.04
N LYS A 14 88.03 43.81 17.55
CA LYS A 14 87.66 45.24 17.46
C LYS A 14 86.19 45.44 17.10
N LEU A 15 85.50 46.08 18.02
CA LEU A 15 84.12 46.53 17.95
C LEU A 15 84.01 47.69 16.95
N GLN A 16 83.38 47.47 15.79
CA GLN A 16 82.74 48.54 15.03
C GLN A 16 81.22 48.32 15.03
N VAL A 17 80.58 49.13 15.86
CA VAL A 17 79.13 49.23 16.01
C VAL A 17 78.55 49.81 14.71
N PHE A 18 77.91 48.97 13.90
CA PHE A 18 76.99 49.42 12.86
C PHE A 18 75.58 49.54 13.47
N PRO A 19 74.90 50.70 13.37
CA PRO A 19 73.55 50.84 13.89
C PRO A 19 72.58 50.06 12.99
N MET A 20 72.06 48.95 13.51
CA MET A 20 70.93 48.25 12.92
C MET A 20 69.70 49.14 13.06
N LYS A 21 69.28 49.80 11.97
CA LYS A 21 67.98 50.46 11.88
C LYS A 21 66.89 49.40 12.09
N MET A 22 66.35 49.30 13.31
CA MET A 22 65.04 48.70 13.51
C MET A 22 64.03 49.58 12.75
N SER A 23 63.59 49.09 11.60
CA SER A 23 62.37 49.57 10.98
C SER A 23 61.24 49.34 11.99
N ARG A 24 60.72 50.42 12.57
CA ARG A 24 59.43 50.39 13.28
C ARG A 24 58.38 49.97 12.27
N ILE A 25 58.06 48.67 12.24
CA ILE A 25 56.89 48.16 11.54
C ILE A 25 55.71 48.90 12.14
N ASN A 26 55.00 49.65 11.30
CA ASN A 26 53.86 50.45 11.70
C ASN A 26 52.72 49.50 12.10
N THR A 27 52.69 49.12 13.38
CA THR A 27 51.80 48.11 13.97
C THR A 27 50.34 48.41 13.67
N GLY A 28 49.96 49.69 13.60
CA GLY A 28 48.60 50.11 13.23
C GLY A 28 48.18 49.70 11.82
N LYS A 29 49.08 49.79 10.82
CA LYS A 29 48.76 49.37 9.43
C LYS A 29 48.64 47.85 9.30
N PHE A 30 49.45 47.11 10.05
CA PHE A 30 49.41 45.65 10.09
C PHE A 30 48.14 45.14 10.77
N SER A 31 47.73 45.75 11.88
CA SER A 31 46.48 45.43 12.58
C SER A 31 45.24 45.70 11.72
N ILE A 32 45.22 46.80 10.95
CA ILE A 32 44.12 47.12 10.03
C ILE A 32 44.04 46.09 8.89
N LEU A 33 45.18 45.66 8.33
CA LEU A 33 45.20 44.62 7.30
C LEU A 33 44.69 43.27 7.84
N ILE A 34 45.03 42.92 9.09
CA ILE A 34 44.57 41.69 9.72
C ILE A 34 43.05 41.76 9.97
N LEU A 35 42.51 42.89 10.43
CA LEU A 35 41.07 43.10 10.61
C LEU A 35 40.30 43.05 9.28
N MET A 36 40.86 43.62 8.22
CA MET A 36 40.29 43.55 6.87
C MET A 36 40.30 42.11 6.32
N ALA A 37 41.39 41.37 6.54
CA ALA A 37 41.47 39.97 6.15
C ALA A 37 40.51 39.08 6.94
N GLN A 38 40.34 39.34 8.24
CA GLN A 38 39.39 38.62 9.10
C GLN A 38 37.94 38.90 8.71
N THR A 39 37.60 40.15 8.40
CA THR A 39 36.24 40.51 7.94
C THR A 39 35.94 39.94 6.56
N LEU A 40 36.88 39.96 5.61
CA LEU A 40 36.72 39.27 4.32
C LEU A 40 36.59 37.76 4.48
N ALA A 41 37.39 37.12 5.33
CA ALA A 41 37.27 35.70 5.61
C ALA A 41 35.90 35.35 6.22
N PHE A 42 35.41 36.19 7.15
CA PHE A 42 34.09 36.01 7.76
C PHE A 42 32.96 36.19 6.75
N ILE A 43 33.06 37.18 5.87
CA ILE A 43 32.13 37.40 4.76
C ILE A 43 32.14 36.22 3.79
N CYS A 44 33.31 35.71 3.40
CA CYS A 44 33.44 34.52 2.54
C CYS A 44 32.86 33.27 3.21
N ILE A 45 32.99 33.13 4.53
CA ILE A 45 32.38 32.04 5.30
C ILE A 45 30.85 32.19 5.28
N ILE A 46 30.31 33.39 5.51
CA ILE A 46 28.87 33.66 5.41
C ILE A 46 28.34 33.36 4.00
N PHE A 47 29.03 33.79 2.95
CA PHE A 47 28.63 33.47 1.57
C PHE A 47 28.69 31.95 1.29
N LYS A 48 29.69 31.21 1.79
CA LYS A 48 29.73 29.75 1.67
C LYS A 48 28.64 29.03 2.47
N PHE A 49 28.22 29.59 3.61
CA PHE A 49 27.08 29.07 4.39
C PHE A 49 25.73 29.44 3.77
N HIS A 50 25.62 30.55 3.04
CA HIS A 50 24.40 31.00 2.39
C HIS A 50 24.17 30.36 1.00
N ASP A 51 25.24 29.92 0.32
CA ASP A 51 25.20 29.22 -0.97
C ASP A 51 25.35 27.70 -0.89
N SER A 52 25.34 27.12 0.33
CA SER A 52 25.15 25.67 0.44
C SER A 52 23.72 25.36 -0.03
N PRO A 53 23.52 24.65 -1.16
CA PRO A 53 22.19 24.19 -1.51
C PRO A 53 21.73 23.36 -0.33
N LEU A 54 20.60 23.75 0.28
CA LEU A 54 19.88 22.86 1.17
C LEU A 54 19.86 21.49 0.48
N PRO A 55 20.26 20.39 1.14
CA PRO A 55 20.15 19.08 0.53
C PRO A 55 18.74 19.00 -0.02
N PRO A 56 18.55 18.60 -1.30
CA PRO A 56 17.24 18.69 -1.94
C PRO A 56 16.26 18.07 -0.98
N VAL A 57 15.28 18.87 -0.51
CA VAL A 57 14.20 18.34 0.30
C VAL A 57 13.69 17.17 -0.50
N LYS A 58 13.97 15.94 -0.04
CA LYS A 58 13.35 14.76 -0.61
C LYS A 58 11.87 15.02 -0.36
N LYS A 59 11.19 15.55 -1.36
CA LYS A 59 9.74 15.68 -1.38
C LYS A 59 9.30 14.23 -1.41
N TYR A 60 9.18 13.62 -0.23
CA TYR A 60 8.76 12.23 -0.10
C TYR A 60 7.40 12.18 -0.76
N GLN A 61 7.35 11.72 -2.00
CA GLN A 61 6.09 11.58 -2.71
C GLN A 61 5.26 10.60 -1.90
N ARG A 62 4.11 11.08 -1.42
CA ARG A 62 3.10 10.28 -0.74
C ARG A 62 2.82 9.04 -1.58
N THR A 63 2.84 7.87 -0.94
CA THR A 63 2.49 6.62 -1.61
C THR A 63 0.97 6.48 -1.64
N HIS A 64 0.42 6.21 -2.81
CA HIS A 64 -0.99 5.91 -3.00
C HIS A 64 -1.11 4.44 -3.34
N MET A 65 -1.97 3.70 -2.68
CA MET A 65 -2.12 2.28 -2.93
C MET A 65 -3.58 1.89 -3.09
N ILE A 66 -3.86 1.08 -4.10
CA ILE A 66 -5.13 0.39 -4.25
C ILE A 66 -4.90 -1.08 -3.87
N ILE A 67 -5.60 -1.55 -2.84
CA ILE A 67 -5.78 -2.99 -2.58
C ILE A 67 -6.92 -3.43 -3.49
N LEU A 68 -6.57 -3.90 -4.68
CA LEU A 68 -7.50 -4.31 -5.72
C LEU A 68 -7.82 -5.79 -5.56
N SER A 69 -9.10 -6.15 -5.65
CA SER A 69 -9.58 -7.51 -5.42
C SER A 69 -10.96 -7.67 -6.03
N THR A 70 -11.53 -8.86 -6.00
CA THR A 70 -12.99 -9.07 -5.99
C THR A 70 -13.46 -9.42 -4.57
N TRP A 71 -14.78 -9.52 -4.35
CA TRP A 71 -15.29 -9.95 -3.04
C TRP A 71 -14.76 -11.33 -2.66
N ARG A 72 -14.53 -11.51 -1.36
CA ARG A 72 -14.11 -12.78 -0.74
C ARG A 72 -12.69 -13.24 -1.05
N SER A 73 -11.80 -12.40 -1.59
CA SER A 73 -10.37 -12.74 -1.78
C SER A 73 -9.45 -12.25 -0.64
N GLY A 74 -9.99 -12.09 0.58
CA GLY A 74 -9.20 -11.71 1.76
C GLY A 74 -8.87 -10.21 1.89
N SER A 75 -9.37 -9.36 0.99
CA SER A 75 -9.08 -7.92 0.95
C SER A 75 -9.46 -7.15 2.21
N SER A 76 -10.46 -7.60 2.98
CA SER A 76 -10.78 -7.00 4.29
C SER A 76 -9.64 -7.18 5.30
N PHE A 77 -9.07 -8.39 5.40
CA PHE A 77 -7.91 -8.65 6.27
C PHE A 77 -6.70 -7.82 5.82
N THR A 78 -6.39 -7.83 4.52
CA THR A 78 -5.27 -7.04 3.97
C THR A 78 -5.48 -5.53 4.19
N GLY A 79 -6.71 -5.04 4.04
CA GLY A 79 -7.06 -3.65 4.36
C GLY A 79 -6.80 -3.30 5.82
N GLN A 80 -7.17 -4.17 6.77
CA GLN A 80 -6.82 -3.97 8.17
C GLN A 80 -5.33 -4.02 8.43
N LEU A 81 -4.63 -4.96 7.81
CA LEU A 81 -3.20 -5.06 7.91
C LEU A 81 -2.53 -3.70 7.59
N PHE A 82 -2.98 -2.97 6.57
CA PHE A 82 -2.48 -1.61 6.30
C PHE A 82 -3.05 -0.53 7.23
N SER A 83 -4.35 -0.57 7.53
CA SER A 83 -5.03 0.40 8.40
C SER A 83 -4.35 0.51 9.78
N GLN A 84 -3.83 -0.60 10.31
CA GLN A 84 -3.17 -0.62 11.62
C GLN A 84 -1.80 0.10 11.66
N HIS A 85 -1.22 0.50 10.52
CA HIS A 85 0.08 1.19 10.49
C HIS A 85 -0.06 2.69 10.78
N PRO A 86 0.77 3.31 11.67
CA PRO A 86 0.68 4.72 12.08
C PRO A 86 0.67 5.73 10.92
N ASP A 87 1.35 5.40 9.82
CA ASP A 87 1.53 6.28 8.66
C ASP A 87 0.54 6.07 7.51
N VAL A 88 -0.44 5.19 7.69
CA VAL A 88 -1.49 4.90 6.68
C VAL A 88 -2.82 5.58 7.01
N PHE A 89 -3.34 6.35 6.06
CA PHE A 89 -4.76 6.69 5.98
C PHE A 89 -5.45 5.65 5.10
N TYR A 90 -6.39 4.91 5.67
CA TYR A 90 -7.09 3.82 4.99
C TYR A 90 -8.57 4.14 4.82
N LEU A 91 -9.16 3.84 3.67
CA LEU A 91 -10.62 3.77 3.51
C LEU A 91 -11.02 2.44 2.87
N MET A 92 -12.11 1.88 3.40
CA MET A 92 -12.70 0.66 2.90
C MET A 92 -13.74 0.99 1.84
N GLU A 93 -13.47 0.61 0.59
CA GLU A 93 -14.38 0.69 -0.54
C GLU A 93 -15.07 2.05 -0.71
N PRO A 94 -14.35 3.19 -0.76
CA PRO A 94 -14.99 4.48 -0.97
C PRO A 94 -15.85 4.54 -2.24
N VAL A 95 -15.51 3.77 -3.30
CA VAL A 95 -16.34 3.65 -4.52
C VAL A 95 -17.72 3.02 -4.26
N TRP A 96 -17.94 2.37 -3.12
CA TRP A 96 -19.27 1.90 -2.71
C TRP A 96 -20.32 3.02 -2.76
N HIS A 97 -19.96 4.25 -2.41
CA HIS A 97 -20.88 5.40 -2.43
C HIS A 97 -21.33 5.78 -3.85
N VAL A 98 -20.44 5.67 -4.83
CA VAL A 98 -20.74 5.88 -6.25
C VAL A 98 -21.78 4.85 -6.71
N TRP A 99 -21.53 3.58 -6.39
CA TRP A 99 -22.40 2.47 -6.78
C TRP A 99 -23.75 2.49 -6.05
N SER A 100 -23.77 2.81 -4.76
CA SER A 100 -25.00 2.89 -3.98
C SER A 100 -25.89 4.02 -4.49
N LYS A 101 -25.31 5.21 -4.74
CA LYS A 101 -26.04 6.37 -5.24
C LYS A 101 -26.57 6.17 -6.67
N MET A 102 -25.77 5.53 -7.54
CA MET A 102 -26.07 5.37 -8.97
C MET A 102 -26.32 3.92 -9.38
N HIS A 103 -26.97 3.14 -8.50
CA HIS A 103 -27.18 1.70 -8.63
C HIS A 103 -27.97 1.24 -9.86
N GLN A 104 -28.66 2.15 -10.54
CA GLN A 104 -29.39 1.89 -11.78
C GLN A 104 -28.48 1.78 -13.01
N ASN A 105 -27.22 2.24 -12.90
CA ASN A 105 -26.26 2.21 -13.99
C ASN A 105 -25.39 0.95 -13.92
N SER A 106 -24.95 0.47 -15.08
CA SER A 106 -24.00 -0.65 -15.15
C SER A 106 -22.62 -0.27 -14.62
N VAL A 107 -21.87 -1.26 -14.18
CA VAL A 107 -20.48 -1.13 -13.71
C VAL A 107 -19.63 -0.31 -14.68
N ASN A 108 -19.76 -0.60 -15.98
CA ASN A 108 -18.98 0.03 -17.03
C ASN A 108 -19.27 1.54 -17.15
N LEU A 109 -20.52 1.96 -16.94
CA LEU A 109 -20.88 3.38 -16.95
C LEU A 109 -20.33 4.13 -15.72
N LEU A 110 -20.17 3.42 -14.60
CA LEU A 110 -19.67 4.00 -13.34
C LEU A 110 -18.14 4.10 -13.25
N HIS A 111 -17.40 3.53 -14.21
CA HIS A 111 -15.94 3.50 -14.19
C HIS A 111 -15.29 4.89 -14.09
N MET A 112 -15.82 5.89 -14.80
CA MET A 112 -15.25 7.25 -14.75
C MET A 112 -15.46 7.88 -13.38
N ALA A 113 -16.69 7.87 -12.86
CA ALA A 113 -17.01 8.39 -11.55
C ALA A 113 -16.23 7.68 -10.43
N ALA A 114 -16.09 6.36 -10.50
CA ALA A 114 -15.31 5.56 -9.56
C ALA A 114 -13.82 5.97 -9.58
N ARG A 115 -13.23 6.11 -10.76
CA ARG A 115 -11.83 6.55 -10.93
C ARG A 115 -11.63 7.97 -10.39
N ASP A 116 -12.55 8.88 -10.70
CA ASP A 116 -12.43 10.30 -10.31
C ASP A 116 -12.60 10.47 -8.79
N LEU A 117 -13.47 9.67 -8.16
CA LEU A 117 -13.55 9.54 -6.71
C LEU A 117 -12.21 9.07 -6.10
N VAL A 118 -11.66 7.95 -6.60
CA VAL A 118 -10.37 7.41 -6.13
C VAL A 118 -9.26 8.46 -6.26
N ARG A 119 -9.20 9.16 -7.39
CA ARG A 119 -8.24 10.24 -7.61
C ARG A 119 -8.35 11.34 -6.57
N SER A 120 -9.57 11.82 -6.33
CA SER A 120 -9.84 12.91 -5.39
C SER A 120 -9.46 12.51 -3.96
N VAL A 121 -9.83 11.30 -3.54
CA VAL A 121 -9.43 10.75 -2.23
C VAL A 121 -7.92 10.62 -2.09
N PHE A 122 -7.20 10.19 -3.14
CA PHE A 122 -5.73 10.14 -3.11
C PHE A 122 -5.08 11.51 -2.93
N LEU A 123 -5.69 12.55 -3.50
CA LEU A 123 -5.28 13.94 -3.28
C LEU A 123 -5.81 14.53 -1.96
N CYS A 124 -6.49 13.72 -1.15
CA CYS A 124 -7.18 14.10 0.08
C CYS A 124 -8.28 15.17 -0.13
N ASP A 125 -8.86 15.25 -1.32
CA ASP A 125 -10.04 16.06 -1.59
C ASP A 125 -11.30 15.24 -1.26
N MET A 126 -11.91 15.56 -0.11
CA MET A 126 -13.10 14.86 0.37
C MET A 126 -14.41 15.51 -0.13
N SER A 127 -14.33 16.66 -0.82
CA SER A 127 -15.51 17.35 -1.38
C SER A 127 -16.20 16.49 -2.46
N VAL A 128 -15.46 15.61 -3.12
CA VAL A 128 -15.99 14.66 -4.11
C VAL A 128 -17.18 13.82 -3.58
N PHE A 129 -17.25 13.60 -2.26
CA PHE A 129 -18.34 12.85 -1.65
C PHE A 129 -19.65 13.64 -1.55
N GLU A 130 -19.66 14.95 -1.79
CA GLU A 130 -20.90 15.74 -1.83
C GLU A 130 -21.86 15.28 -2.92
N ALA A 131 -21.34 14.68 -4.00
CA ALA A 131 -22.16 14.09 -5.05
C ALA A 131 -22.86 12.78 -4.62
N TYR A 132 -22.35 12.10 -3.58
CA TYR A 132 -22.74 10.73 -3.25
C TYR A 132 -23.29 10.55 -1.83
N LEU A 133 -22.97 11.47 -0.92
CA LEU A 133 -23.43 11.48 0.48
C LEU A 133 -24.46 12.61 0.71
N PRO A 134 -25.34 12.47 1.72
CA PRO A 134 -26.24 13.54 2.10
C PRO A 134 -25.49 14.79 2.59
N PRO A 135 -26.13 15.99 2.56
CA PRO A 135 -25.53 17.23 3.05
C PRO A 135 -25.07 17.12 4.51
N GLU A 136 -25.93 16.58 5.37
CA GLU A 136 -25.61 16.25 6.76
C GLU A 136 -24.81 14.94 6.82
N LYS A 137 -23.49 15.07 6.98
CA LYS A 137 -22.56 13.93 6.99
C LYS A 137 -21.50 14.09 8.07
N PHE A 138 -21.06 12.96 8.61
CA PHE A 138 -19.99 12.85 9.58
C PHE A 138 -18.86 12.01 9.00
N SER A 139 -17.69 11.99 9.64
CA SER A 139 -16.62 11.06 9.29
C SER A 139 -17.09 9.59 9.34
N SER A 140 -18.16 9.29 10.10
CA SER A 140 -18.80 7.98 10.14
C SER A 140 -19.73 7.66 8.96
N SER A 141 -19.94 8.61 8.04
CA SER A 141 -20.73 8.38 6.83
C SER A 141 -19.95 7.59 5.77
N PHE A 142 -18.63 7.41 5.92
CA PHE A 142 -17.88 6.51 5.06
C PHE A 142 -18.31 5.06 5.27
N PHE A 143 -18.32 4.28 4.19
CA PHE A 143 -18.64 2.86 4.25
C PHE A 143 -17.60 2.17 5.13
N GLN A 144 -18.05 1.43 6.15
CA GLN A 144 -17.18 0.71 7.09
C GLN A 144 -16.10 1.61 7.73
N TRP A 145 -16.42 2.87 8.01
CA TRP A 145 -15.47 3.87 8.54
C TRP A 145 -14.72 3.40 9.80
N GLU A 146 -15.33 2.57 10.64
CA GLU A 146 -14.75 2.05 11.88
C GLU A 146 -13.53 1.14 11.64
N THR A 147 -13.34 0.71 10.40
CA THR A 147 -12.18 -0.07 9.96
C THR A 147 -10.97 0.83 9.69
N SER A 148 -11.14 2.15 9.60
CA SER A 148 -10.05 3.10 9.40
C SER A 148 -9.51 3.61 10.72
N ARG A 149 -8.32 3.15 11.09
CA ARG A 149 -7.61 3.66 12.28
C ARG A 149 -7.39 5.17 12.22
N ALA A 150 -7.23 5.74 11.03
CA ALA A 150 -7.07 7.17 10.82
C ALA A 150 -8.33 7.98 11.15
N LEU A 151 -9.52 7.40 10.98
CA LEU A 151 -10.79 8.00 11.41
C LEU A 151 -11.08 7.74 12.91
N CYS A 152 -10.39 6.79 13.50
CA CYS A 152 -10.47 6.43 14.91
C CYS A 152 -9.37 7.07 15.77
N SER A 153 -8.54 7.95 15.23
CA SER A 153 -7.42 8.58 15.95
C SER A 153 -7.28 10.07 15.58
N PRO A 154 -6.43 10.87 16.25
CA PRO A 154 -6.29 12.28 15.96
C PRO A 154 -5.86 12.51 14.49
N PRO A 155 -6.39 13.57 13.85
CA PRO A 155 -7.23 14.62 14.42
C PRO A 155 -8.73 14.28 14.50
N VAL A 156 -9.18 13.16 13.93
CA VAL A 156 -10.62 12.84 13.85
C VAL A 156 -11.17 12.47 15.22
N CYS A 157 -10.50 11.60 15.97
CA CYS A 157 -10.94 11.16 17.29
C CYS A 157 -9.79 11.19 18.30
N ASN A 158 -9.92 11.99 19.36
CA ASN A 158 -8.84 12.19 20.34
C ASN A 158 -8.78 11.14 21.46
N LEU A 159 -9.62 10.11 21.41
CA LEU A 159 -9.71 9.07 22.45
C LEU A 159 -8.65 7.97 22.32
N PHE A 160 -7.98 7.89 21.17
CA PHE A 160 -6.95 6.90 20.88
C PHE A 160 -5.68 7.59 20.37
N LYS A 161 -4.54 6.89 20.42
CA LYS A 161 -3.30 7.38 19.82
C LYS A 161 -3.15 6.86 18.40
N ARG A 162 -2.46 7.64 17.57
CA ARG A 162 -2.09 7.25 16.19
C ARG A 162 -1.16 6.03 16.12
N SER A 163 -0.70 5.47 17.23
CA SER A 163 0.09 4.22 17.24
C SER A 163 -0.64 3.03 17.87
N ASP A 164 -1.88 3.22 18.33
CA ASP A 164 -2.68 2.15 18.90
C ASP A 164 -3.19 1.20 17.82
N ILE A 165 -3.37 -0.08 18.19
CA ILE A 165 -4.18 -1.00 17.40
C ILE A 165 -5.58 -0.90 17.98
N ILE A 166 -6.50 -0.31 17.21
CA ILE A 166 -7.82 0.09 17.71
C ILE A 166 -8.86 -0.96 17.34
N PRO A 167 -9.55 -1.58 18.31
CA PRO A 167 -10.70 -2.44 18.03
C PRO A 167 -11.83 -1.67 17.34
N GLN A 168 -12.38 -2.22 16.26
CA GLN A 168 -13.40 -1.56 15.43
C GLN A 168 -14.67 -1.23 16.23
N ASN A 169 -15.09 -2.11 17.13
CA ASN A 169 -16.25 -1.89 18.01
C ASN A 169 -16.06 -0.69 18.94
N HIS A 170 -14.85 -0.49 19.48
CA HIS A 170 -14.56 0.66 20.33
C HIS A 170 -14.59 1.95 19.52
N CYS A 171 -14.00 1.96 18.32
CA CYS A 171 -14.07 3.12 17.44
C CYS A 171 -15.52 3.47 17.07
N LYS A 172 -16.30 2.46 16.67
CA LYS A 172 -17.71 2.62 16.29
C LYS A 172 -18.55 3.25 17.41
N LEU A 173 -18.31 2.83 18.65
CA LEU A 173 -19.01 3.33 19.83
C LEU A 173 -18.58 4.76 20.19
N LEU A 174 -17.28 5.05 20.16
CA LEU A 174 -16.71 6.24 20.79
C LEU A 174 -16.44 7.41 19.83
N CYS A 175 -16.29 7.15 18.52
CA CYS A 175 -15.90 8.16 17.53
C CYS A 175 -16.92 8.49 16.40
N PRO A 176 -18.25 8.21 16.50
CA PRO A 176 -19.13 8.30 15.32
C PRO A 176 -19.48 9.73 14.88
N LYS A 177 -19.50 10.73 15.77
CA LYS A 177 -20.10 12.06 15.50
C LYS A 177 -19.08 13.14 15.12
N ASN A 178 -17.94 12.75 14.53
CA ASN A 178 -16.91 13.71 14.14
C ASN A 178 -17.28 14.43 12.83
N PRO A 179 -17.08 15.76 12.72
CA PRO A 179 -17.37 16.52 11.50
C PRO A 179 -16.72 15.90 10.26
N PHE A 180 -17.36 15.96 9.10
CA PHE A 180 -16.82 15.33 7.89
C PHE A 180 -15.51 16.00 7.40
N ASN A 181 -15.44 17.32 7.46
CA ASN A 181 -14.31 18.12 6.97
C ASN A 181 -12.97 17.80 7.66
N ILE A 182 -12.99 17.27 8.89
CA ILE A 182 -11.77 16.89 9.62
C ILE A 182 -11.06 15.69 8.97
N THR A 183 -11.77 14.90 8.16
CA THR A 183 -11.20 13.76 7.44
C THR A 183 -10.13 14.20 6.45
N GLU A 184 -10.33 15.31 5.75
CA GLU A 184 -9.35 15.86 4.82
C GLU A 184 -8.05 16.26 5.55
N LYS A 185 -8.18 16.93 6.70
CA LYS A 185 -7.05 17.28 7.57
C LYS A 185 -6.33 16.01 8.06
N ALA A 186 -7.08 14.97 8.43
CA ALA A 186 -6.52 13.68 8.79
C ALA A 186 -5.72 13.12 7.60
N CYS A 187 -6.35 12.89 6.45
CA CYS A 187 -5.73 12.34 5.23
C CYS A 187 -4.42 13.04 4.86
N LYS A 188 -4.42 14.38 4.84
CA LYS A 188 -3.23 15.20 4.51
C LYS A 188 -2.04 14.95 5.45
N SER A 189 -2.28 14.51 6.69
CA SER A 189 -1.25 14.22 7.70
C SER A 189 -0.60 12.83 7.57
N TYR A 190 -1.05 11.98 6.64
CA TYR A 190 -0.48 10.65 6.40
C TYR A 190 0.41 10.63 5.16
N SER A 191 1.46 9.80 5.21
CA SER A 191 2.40 9.61 4.10
C SER A 191 1.96 8.51 3.13
N HIS A 192 0.98 7.68 3.53
CA HIS A 192 0.41 6.61 2.71
C HIS A 192 -1.11 6.71 2.70
N ILE A 193 -1.71 6.70 1.51
CA ILE A 193 -3.16 6.64 1.32
C ILE A 193 -3.49 5.29 0.71
N VAL A 194 -4.23 4.46 1.42
CA VAL A 194 -4.53 3.08 1.02
C VAL A 194 -6.04 2.92 0.88
N LEU A 195 -6.50 2.59 -0.31
CA LEU A 195 -7.91 2.37 -0.60
C LEU A 195 -8.10 0.90 -0.96
N LYS A 196 -9.06 0.23 -0.31
CA LYS A 196 -9.41 -1.15 -0.66
C LYS A 196 -10.63 -1.15 -1.56
N GLU A 197 -10.52 -1.74 -2.75
CA GLU A 197 -11.57 -1.72 -3.75
C GLU A 197 -11.86 -3.12 -4.29
N VAL A 198 -13.15 -3.43 -4.45
CA VAL A 198 -13.64 -4.72 -4.96
C VAL A 198 -14.48 -4.62 -6.22
N ARG A 199 -14.67 -3.40 -6.72
CA ARG A 199 -15.63 -3.03 -7.77
C ARG A 199 -14.97 -2.56 -9.07
N PHE A 200 -13.66 -2.71 -9.20
CA PHE A 200 -12.96 -2.52 -10.47
C PHE A 200 -12.71 -3.88 -11.10
N PHE A 201 -13.38 -4.12 -12.24
CA PHE A 201 -13.27 -5.37 -12.99
C PHE A 201 -12.34 -5.27 -14.21
N ASP A 202 -11.95 -4.05 -14.59
CA ASP A 202 -10.96 -3.79 -15.63
C ASP A 202 -9.89 -2.84 -15.08
N LEU A 203 -8.63 -3.29 -15.16
CA LEU A 203 -7.48 -2.53 -14.71
C LEU A 203 -7.26 -1.26 -15.55
N LYS A 204 -7.72 -1.26 -16.82
CA LYS A 204 -7.58 -0.13 -17.75
C LYS A 204 -8.28 1.13 -17.23
N VAL A 205 -9.31 0.97 -16.40
CA VAL A 205 -10.01 2.07 -15.73
C VAL A 205 -9.07 2.89 -14.84
N LEU A 206 -8.06 2.24 -14.24
CA LEU A 206 -7.10 2.85 -13.33
C LEU A 206 -5.88 3.46 -14.06
N TYR A 207 -5.78 3.30 -15.38
CA TYR A 207 -4.65 3.81 -16.17
C TYR A 207 -4.39 5.31 -16.03
N PRO A 208 -5.42 6.18 -16.03
CA PRO A 208 -5.16 7.60 -15.84
C PRO A 208 -4.52 7.90 -14.48
N LEU A 209 -4.85 7.13 -13.43
CA LEU A 209 -4.26 7.32 -12.10
C LEU A 209 -2.79 6.90 -12.06
N LEU A 210 -2.44 5.82 -12.75
CA LEU A 210 -1.06 5.32 -12.85
C LEU A 210 -0.14 6.23 -13.68
N ARG A 211 -0.73 7.09 -14.53
CA ARG A 211 0.00 8.05 -15.37
C ARG A 211 -0.03 9.46 -14.80
N ASP A 212 -0.79 9.72 -13.75
CA ASP A 212 -0.91 11.04 -13.13
C ASP A 212 0.40 11.38 -12.39
N PRO A 213 1.14 12.44 -12.79
CA PRO A 213 2.41 12.79 -12.16
C PRO A 213 2.26 13.30 -10.72
N SER A 214 1.06 13.66 -10.29
CA SER A 214 0.76 14.03 -8.91
C SER A 214 0.59 12.82 -7.99
N LEU A 215 0.49 11.61 -8.54
CA LEU A 215 0.24 10.37 -7.81
C LEU A 215 1.37 9.36 -7.98
N ASN A 216 1.85 8.82 -6.86
CA ASN A 216 2.67 7.61 -6.83
C ASN A 216 1.78 6.39 -6.52
N VAL A 217 1.05 5.89 -7.52
CA VAL A 217 0.08 4.79 -7.35
C VAL A 217 0.77 3.43 -7.38
N LYS A 218 0.43 2.57 -6.43
CA LYS A 218 0.77 1.14 -6.39
C LYS A 218 -0.51 0.30 -6.34
N ILE A 219 -0.51 -0.85 -6.99
CA ILE A 219 -1.64 -1.78 -7.04
C ILE A 219 -1.21 -3.08 -6.37
N LEU A 220 -1.85 -3.39 -5.25
CA LEU A 220 -1.77 -4.69 -4.59
C LEU A 220 -2.98 -5.51 -5.03
N HIS A 221 -2.80 -6.42 -5.98
CA HIS A 221 -3.87 -7.22 -6.55
C HIS A 221 -4.01 -8.56 -5.81
N LEU A 222 -5.11 -8.73 -5.08
CA LEU A 222 -5.42 -9.94 -4.35
C LEU A 222 -6.28 -10.88 -5.19
N VAL A 223 -5.78 -12.10 -5.38
CA VAL A 223 -6.49 -13.17 -6.09
C VAL A 223 -6.76 -14.32 -5.12
N ARG A 224 -7.75 -15.17 -5.40
CA ARG A 224 -8.10 -16.33 -4.55
C ARG A 224 -8.53 -17.51 -5.41
N ASP A 225 -8.37 -18.72 -4.89
CA ASP A 225 -8.93 -19.93 -5.50
C ASP A 225 -10.45 -19.76 -5.73
N PRO A 226 -10.95 -19.85 -6.97
CA PRO A 226 -12.36 -19.63 -7.27
C PRO A 226 -13.29 -20.64 -6.58
N ARG A 227 -12.81 -21.84 -6.22
CA ARG A 227 -13.57 -22.82 -5.43
C ARG A 227 -13.78 -22.30 -4.00
N GLY A 228 -12.75 -21.68 -3.43
CA GLY A 228 -12.83 -20.99 -2.14
C GLY A 228 -13.69 -19.73 -2.16
N VAL A 229 -13.67 -18.97 -3.27
CA VAL A 229 -14.55 -17.82 -3.48
C VAL A 229 -16.01 -18.27 -3.53
N PHE A 230 -16.34 -19.29 -4.33
CA PHE A 230 -17.69 -19.84 -4.48
C PHE A 230 -18.26 -20.28 -3.12
N HIS A 231 -17.57 -21.19 -2.42
CA HIS A 231 -17.99 -21.66 -1.08
C HIS A 231 -18.19 -20.50 -0.09
N SER A 232 -17.31 -19.50 -0.17
CA SER A 232 -17.43 -18.35 0.71
C SER A 232 -18.63 -17.46 0.35
N ARG A 233 -19.06 -17.44 -0.91
CA ARG A 233 -20.21 -16.66 -1.39
C ARG A 233 -21.53 -17.32 -1.02
N GLU A 234 -21.64 -18.65 -1.06
CA GLU A 234 -22.84 -19.39 -0.60
C GLU A 234 -23.24 -19.02 0.84
N LYS A 235 -22.26 -18.71 1.70
CA LYS A 235 -22.50 -18.28 3.09
C LYS A 235 -22.88 -16.80 3.22
N THR A 236 -22.93 -16.06 2.13
CA THR A 236 -23.07 -14.60 2.09
C THR A 236 -23.97 -14.09 0.96
N THR A 237 -24.78 -14.97 0.36
CA THR A 237 -25.61 -14.65 -0.82
C THR A 237 -26.50 -13.43 -0.59
N SER A 238 -27.19 -13.35 0.55
CA SER A 238 -28.03 -12.19 0.88
C SER A 238 -27.23 -10.88 0.94
N ALA A 239 -26.07 -10.88 1.60
CA ALA A 239 -25.22 -9.70 1.75
C ALA A 239 -24.59 -9.22 0.43
N LEU A 240 -24.40 -10.11 -0.55
CA LEU A 240 -23.81 -9.79 -1.86
C LEU A 240 -24.84 -9.72 -2.98
N SER A 241 -26.13 -9.88 -2.68
CA SER A 241 -27.22 -9.85 -3.67
C SER A 241 -27.23 -8.56 -4.49
N PHE A 242 -27.02 -7.43 -3.82
CA PHE A 242 -26.89 -6.12 -4.46
C PHE A 242 -25.69 -6.04 -5.42
N ASP A 243 -24.52 -6.51 -4.98
CA ASP A 243 -23.33 -6.53 -5.82
C ASP A 243 -23.50 -7.47 -7.02
N THR A 244 -24.10 -8.66 -6.81
CA THR A 244 -24.42 -9.61 -7.90
C THR A 244 -25.36 -8.98 -8.91
N LYS A 245 -26.41 -8.29 -8.45
CA LYS A 245 -27.39 -7.63 -9.31
C LYS A 245 -26.74 -6.56 -10.19
N ILE A 246 -25.85 -5.74 -9.64
CA ILE A 246 -25.18 -4.69 -10.43
C ILE A 246 -24.25 -5.28 -11.49
N VAL A 247 -23.57 -6.39 -11.17
CA VAL A 247 -22.58 -7.00 -12.07
C VAL A 247 -23.25 -7.81 -13.18
N LEU A 248 -24.26 -8.61 -12.84
CA LEU A 248 -24.94 -9.49 -13.79
C LEU A 248 -26.18 -8.87 -14.45
N GLY A 249 -26.75 -7.83 -13.86
CA GLY A 249 -28.04 -7.28 -14.24
C GLY A 249 -29.23 -8.01 -13.60
N ASP A 250 -30.41 -7.40 -13.73
CA ASP A 250 -31.65 -7.82 -13.04
C ASP A 250 -32.14 -9.20 -13.46
N ILE A 251 -31.98 -9.57 -14.73
CA ILE A 251 -32.50 -10.83 -15.30
C ILE A 251 -31.58 -11.99 -14.89
N GLU A 252 -30.29 -11.85 -15.17
CA GLU A 252 -29.29 -12.90 -14.94
C GLU A 252 -29.12 -13.21 -13.44
N SER A 253 -29.28 -12.20 -12.57
CA SER A 253 -29.17 -12.36 -11.11
C SER A 253 -30.32 -13.16 -10.46
N GLN A 254 -31.45 -13.32 -11.15
CA GLN A 254 -32.60 -14.12 -10.68
C GLN A 254 -32.51 -15.58 -11.14
N ASN A 255 -31.54 -15.93 -11.99
CA ASN A 255 -31.35 -17.29 -12.45
C ASN A 255 -30.79 -18.17 -11.31
N SER A 256 -31.22 -19.43 -11.26
CA SER A 256 -30.64 -20.47 -10.39
C SER A 256 -29.12 -20.64 -10.55
N ASP A 257 -28.57 -20.27 -11.71
CA ASP A 257 -27.14 -20.35 -12.02
C ASP A 257 -26.37 -19.03 -11.77
N ALA A 258 -27.01 -18.01 -11.20
CA ALA A 258 -26.40 -16.68 -10.99
C ALA A 258 -25.06 -16.73 -10.23
N ASP A 259 -24.91 -17.63 -9.25
CA ASP A 259 -23.64 -17.79 -8.53
C ASP A 259 -22.51 -18.34 -9.40
N TYR A 260 -22.82 -19.21 -10.38
CA TYR A 260 -21.84 -19.71 -11.34
C TYR A 260 -21.47 -18.63 -12.37
N GLU A 261 -22.42 -17.85 -12.85
CA GLU A 261 -22.14 -16.74 -13.77
C GLU A 261 -21.34 -15.64 -13.06
N MET A 262 -21.66 -15.32 -11.80
CA MET A 262 -20.85 -14.39 -11.02
C MET A 262 -19.41 -14.88 -10.85
N ILE A 263 -19.22 -16.17 -10.64
CA ILE A 263 -17.88 -16.77 -10.51
C ILE A 263 -17.14 -16.76 -11.84
N LYS A 264 -17.83 -16.97 -12.96
CA LYS A 264 -17.28 -16.76 -14.31
C LYS A 264 -16.76 -15.33 -14.48
N GLN A 265 -17.60 -14.33 -14.19
CA GLN A 265 -17.22 -12.90 -14.28
C GLN A 265 -16.01 -12.56 -13.39
N ILE A 266 -15.97 -13.08 -12.16
CA ILE A 266 -14.83 -12.90 -11.26
C ILE A 266 -13.55 -13.49 -11.87
N CYS A 267 -13.62 -14.73 -12.36
CA CYS A 267 -12.46 -15.44 -12.92
C CYS A 267 -11.92 -14.75 -14.18
N GLU A 268 -12.81 -14.37 -15.10
CA GLU A 268 -12.45 -13.69 -16.35
C GLU A 268 -11.81 -12.33 -16.07
N SER A 269 -12.44 -11.50 -15.24
CA SER A 269 -11.93 -10.18 -14.85
C SER A 269 -10.55 -10.26 -14.20
N GLN A 270 -10.35 -11.16 -13.24
CA GLN A 270 -9.07 -11.31 -12.53
C GLN A 270 -7.95 -11.68 -13.51
N VAL A 271 -8.22 -12.62 -14.42
CA VAL A 271 -7.27 -13.05 -15.46
C VAL A 271 -6.96 -11.90 -16.43
N GLU A 272 -7.97 -11.17 -16.88
CA GLU A 272 -7.76 -10.03 -17.78
C GLU A 272 -6.92 -8.93 -17.12
N MET A 273 -7.22 -8.56 -15.88
CA MET A 273 -6.45 -7.58 -15.13
C MET A 273 -4.98 -8.00 -14.98
N TYR A 274 -4.73 -9.28 -14.65
CA TYR A 274 -3.35 -9.79 -14.56
C TYR A 274 -2.65 -9.76 -15.92
N ARG A 275 -3.29 -10.26 -16.98
CA ARG A 275 -2.71 -10.28 -18.34
C ARG A 275 -2.41 -8.89 -18.85
N THR A 276 -3.27 -7.92 -18.53
CA THR A 276 -3.09 -6.51 -18.88
C THR A 276 -1.74 -5.96 -18.37
N VAL A 277 -1.35 -6.29 -17.13
CA VAL A 277 -0.02 -5.93 -16.57
C VAL A 277 1.13 -6.67 -17.25
N MET A 278 0.88 -7.87 -17.77
CA MET A 278 1.90 -8.63 -18.48
C MET A 278 2.20 -8.09 -19.88
N THR A 279 1.27 -7.34 -20.50
CA THR A 279 1.48 -6.77 -21.84
C THR A 279 2.62 -5.74 -21.87
N SER A 280 3.25 -5.55 -23.03
CA SER A 280 4.41 -4.66 -23.24
C SER A 280 4.14 -3.21 -22.83
N ASN A 281 2.91 -2.72 -23.05
CA ASN A 281 2.47 -1.38 -22.70
C ASN A 281 2.48 -1.09 -21.19
N PHE A 282 2.58 -2.12 -20.34
CA PHE A 282 2.56 -1.99 -18.88
C PHE A 282 3.90 -2.37 -18.23
N SER A 283 4.93 -2.70 -19.04
CA SER A 283 6.26 -3.09 -18.56
C SER A 283 6.87 -2.09 -17.57
N ARG A 284 6.74 -0.78 -17.86
CA ARG A 284 7.21 0.32 -16.99
C ARG A 284 6.44 0.43 -15.66
N LEU A 285 5.23 -0.13 -15.59
CA LEU A 285 4.36 -0.09 -14.40
C LEU A 285 4.38 -1.40 -13.60
N ARG A 286 5.18 -2.40 -14.01
CA ARG A 286 5.33 -3.66 -13.26
C ARG A 286 5.88 -3.45 -11.85
N SER A 287 6.76 -2.47 -11.65
CA SER A 287 7.26 -2.08 -10.31
C SER A 287 6.17 -1.50 -9.40
N HIS A 288 5.05 -1.06 -9.97
CA HIS A 288 3.89 -0.51 -9.27
C HIS A 288 2.78 -1.55 -9.07
N TYR A 289 3.02 -2.82 -9.41
CA TYR A 289 2.01 -3.87 -9.31
C TYR A 289 2.57 -5.09 -8.57
N HIS A 290 1.83 -5.55 -7.56
CA HIS A 290 2.15 -6.76 -6.82
C HIS A 290 0.89 -7.62 -6.68
N MET A 291 0.96 -8.85 -7.20
CA MET A 291 -0.14 -9.83 -7.07
C MET A 291 0.16 -10.78 -5.93
N VAL A 292 -0.84 -11.04 -5.08
CA VAL A 292 -0.73 -11.95 -3.93
C VAL A 292 -1.95 -12.87 -3.90
N ARG A 293 -1.72 -14.17 -3.69
CA ARG A 293 -2.82 -15.12 -3.49
C ARG A 293 -3.26 -15.10 -2.03
N TYR A 294 -4.56 -15.16 -1.81
CA TYR A 294 -5.15 -15.30 -0.50
C TYR A 294 -4.58 -16.52 0.26
N GLU A 295 -4.34 -17.62 -0.43
CA GLU A 295 -3.81 -18.85 0.13
C GLU A 295 -2.35 -18.72 0.56
N ASP A 296 -1.53 -17.91 -0.14
CA ASP A 296 -0.15 -17.63 0.28
C ASP A 296 -0.16 -16.84 1.60
N ILE A 297 -1.03 -15.83 1.71
CA ILE A 297 -1.25 -15.08 2.96
C ILE A 297 -1.73 -16.01 4.08
N ALA A 298 -2.64 -16.94 3.78
CA ALA A 298 -3.15 -17.87 4.79
C ALA A 298 -2.09 -18.85 5.29
N ASP A 299 -1.19 -19.30 4.41
CA ASP A 299 -0.17 -20.30 4.72
C ASP A 299 1.02 -19.71 5.50
N ASP A 300 1.53 -18.55 5.07
CA ASP A 300 2.56 -17.77 5.76
C ASP A 300 2.17 -16.28 5.86
N PRO A 301 1.35 -15.92 6.86
CA PRO A 301 0.82 -14.57 6.98
C PRO A 301 1.88 -13.53 7.34
N ILE A 302 2.95 -13.94 8.04
CA ILE A 302 3.99 -13.02 8.50
C ILE A 302 4.90 -12.63 7.35
N GLU A 303 5.34 -13.60 6.55
CA GLU A 303 6.21 -13.33 5.40
C GLU A 303 5.47 -12.57 4.30
N ASN A 304 4.24 -12.95 3.99
CA ASN A 304 3.43 -12.21 3.02
C ASN A 304 3.13 -10.78 3.49
N ALA A 305 2.85 -10.56 4.78
CA ALA A 305 2.71 -9.22 5.33
C ALA A 305 4.01 -8.41 5.17
N ARG A 306 5.17 -9.00 5.46
CA ARG A 306 6.47 -8.37 5.28
C ARG A 306 6.71 -7.94 3.83
N GLN A 307 6.42 -8.81 2.86
CA GLN A 307 6.57 -8.52 1.44
C GLN A 307 5.63 -7.42 0.97
N MET A 308 4.35 -7.44 1.39
CA MET A 308 3.38 -6.39 1.07
C MET A 308 3.80 -5.03 1.63
N TYR A 309 4.38 -4.99 2.84
CA TYR A 309 4.91 -3.77 3.45
C TYR A 309 6.14 -3.24 2.73
N GLN A 310 7.07 -4.13 2.36
CA GLN A 310 8.23 -3.78 1.54
C GLN A 310 7.79 -3.18 0.20
N PHE A 311 6.81 -3.80 -0.47
CA PHE A 311 6.21 -3.27 -1.68
C PHE A 311 5.57 -1.89 -1.45
N ALA A 312 4.96 -1.65 -0.29
CA ALA A 312 4.38 -0.36 0.06
C ALA A 312 5.40 0.73 0.47
N ASN A 313 6.67 0.38 0.64
CA ASN A 313 7.69 1.22 1.30
C ASN A 313 7.34 1.55 2.77
N LEU A 314 6.76 0.59 3.48
CA LEU A 314 6.39 0.70 4.89
C LEU A 314 7.24 -0.23 5.77
N ASN A 315 7.46 0.18 7.01
CA ASN A 315 8.14 -0.65 8.00
C ASN A 315 7.15 -1.64 8.65
N PHE A 316 7.45 -2.93 8.56
CA PHE A 316 6.65 -3.95 9.25
C PHE A 316 7.08 -4.05 10.71
N THR A 317 6.35 -3.37 11.60
CA THR A 317 6.73 -3.22 13.00
C THR A 317 6.54 -4.51 13.82
N PRO A 318 7.29 -4.71 14.92
CA PRO A 318 7.07 -5.85 15.82
C PRO A 318 5.64 -5.94 16.35
N LYS A 319 5.01 -4.79 16.66
CA LYS A 319 3.61 -4.72 17.13
C LYS A 319 2.64 -5.27 16.07
N LEU A 320 2.85 -4.92 14.79
CA LEU A 320 2.06 -5.44 13.69
C LEU A 320 2.32 -6.92 13.45
N LYS A 321 3.57 -7.39 13.54
CA LYS A 321 3.92 -8.81 13.46
C LYS A 321 3.13 -9.64 14.48
N THR A 322 3.10 -9.19 15.75
CA THR A 322 2.30 -9.84 16.80
C THR A 322 0.81 -9.82 16.50
N TRP A 323 0.27 -8.69 16.02
CA TRP A 323 -1.13 -8.59 15.63
C TRP A 323 -1.51 -9.55 14.50
N VAL A 324 -0.68 -9.63 13.44
CA VAL A 324 -0.89 -10.55 12.32
C VAL A 324 -0.90 -11.99 12.82
N HIS A 325 0.06 -12.39 13.65
CA HIS A 325 0.10 -13.74 14.22
C HIS A 325 -1.20 -14.05 14.98
N ASN A 326 -1.60 -13.17 15.89
CA ASN A 326 -2.76 -13.39 16.75
C ASN A 326 -4.09 -13.47 15.98
N ILE A 327 -4.23 -12.72 14.89
CA ILE A 327 -5.49 -12.72 14.12
C ILE A 327 -5.58 -13.90 13.12
N THR A 328 -4.45 -14.51 12.76
CA THR A 328 -4.37 -15.59 11.75
C THR A 328 -4.19 -16.99 12.35
N HIS A 329 -3.89 -17.08 13.65
CA HIS A 329 -3.73 -18.34 14.40
C HIS A 329 -4.80 -18.50 15.49
N GLY A 330 -5.96 -17.89 15.29
CA GLY A 330 -7.08 -17.97 16.23
C GLY A 330 -7.79 -19.31 16.25
N LYS A 331 -8.50 -19.60 17.34
CA LYS A 331 -9.29 -20.84 17.51
C LYS A 331 -10.81 -20.67 17.33
N GLY A 332 -11.30 -19.45 17.08
CA GLY A 332 -12.73 -19.15 17.03
C GLY A 332 -13.40 -19.49 15.69
N GLN A 333 -14.69 -19.82 15.75
CA GLN A 333 -15.57 -19.81 14.57
C GLN A 333 -16.07 -18.38 14.35
N GLY A 334 -15.48 -17.65 13.42
CA GLY A 334 -15.84 -16.23 13.24
C GLY A 334 -16.98 -15.95 12.27
N MET A 335 -17.48 -14.71 12.27
CA MET A 335 -18.57 -14.23 11.41
C MET A 335 -18.12 -13.72 10.03
N SER A 336 -18.84 -14.04 8.96
CA SER A 336 -18.53 -13.53 7.62
C SER A 336 -18.44 -11.99 7.58
N PHE A 337 -17.48 -11.46 6.82
CA PHE A 337 -17.17 -10.01 6.69
C PHE A 337 -16.60 -9.32 7.93
N VAL A 338 -16.55 -10.01 9.07
CA VAL A 338 -15.88 -9.52 10.28
C VAL A 338 -14.47 -10.06 10.35
N ILE A 339 -13.53 -9.18 10.64
CA ILE A 339 -12.12 -9.53 10.76
C ILE A 339 -11.89 -9.87 12.23
N ASN A 340 -11.81 -11.17 12.50
CA ASN A 340 -11.59 -11.69 13.83
C ASN A 340 -10.60 -12.86 13.79
N SER A 341 -10.07 -13.19 14.97
CA SER A 341 -9.03 -14.20 15.12
C SER A 341 -9.54 -15.59 14.73
N ARG A 342 -8.95 -16.18 13.68
CA ARG A 342 -9.24 -17.53 13.17
C ARG A 342 -7.98 -18.18 12.63
N ASP A 343 -8.01 -19.50 12.48
CA ASP A 343 -6.99 -20.24 11.74
C ASP A 343 -7.16 -19.96 10.24
N ALA A 344 -6.27 -19.14 9.69
CA ALA A 344 -6.32 -18.73 8.29
C ALA A 344 -6.18 -19.93 7.33
N ARG A 345 -5.34 -20.91 7.66
CA ARG A 345 -5.12 -22.12 6.84
C ARG A 345 -6.39 -22.94 6.74
N ASN A 346 -7.04 -23.21 7.88
CA ASN A 346 -8.29 -23.98 7.90
C ASN A 346 -9.40 -23.26 7.12
N VAL A 347 -9.54 -21.95 7.32
CA VAL A 347 -10.55 -21.15 6.58
C VAL A 347 -10.27 -21.16 5.08
N SER A 348 -9.01 -21.09 4.66
CA SER A 348 -8.65 -21.10 3.23
C SER A 348 -8.98 -22.41 2.53
N ARG A 349 -8.83 -23.54 3.24
CA ARG A 349 -9.02 -24.90 2.71
C ARG A 349 -10.42 -25.46 2.94
N ALA A 350 -11.27 -24.78 3.70
CA ALA A 350 -12.60 -25.27 4.11
C ALA A 350 -13.50 -25.71 2.95
N TRP A 351 -13.39 -25.10 1.77
CA TRP A 351 -14.20 -25.49 0.60
C TRP A 351 -13.97 -26.94 0.17
N ARG A 352 -12.80 -27.53 0.48
CA ARG A 352 -12.42 -28.90 0.11
C ARG A 352 -13.32 -29.94 0.76
N ASP A 353 -13.82 -29.69 1.96
CA ASP A 353 -14.69 -30.64 2.67
C ASP A 353 -16.18 -30.30 2.52
N HIS A 354 -16.51 -29.03 2.28
CA HIS A 354 -17.90 -28.56 2.30
C HIS A 354 -18.57 -28.56 0.92
N LEU A 355 -17.82 -28.36 -0.17
CA LEU A 355 -18.41 -28.38 -1.50
C LEU A 355 -18.54 -29.80 -2.04
N PRO A 356 -19.68 -30.19 -2.62
CA PRO A 356 -19.78 -31.43 -3.39
C PRO A 356 -18.78 -31.43 -4.56
N PHE A 357 -18.17 -32.59 -4.86
CA PHE A 357 -17.20 -32.67 -5.95
C PHE A 357 -17.78 -32.26 -7.31
N LYS A 358 -19.07 -32.50 -7.56
CA LYS A 358 -19.76 -32.02 -8.78
C LYS A 358 -19.72 -30.49 -8.90
N THR A 359 -19.93 -29.77 -7.80
CA THR A 359 -19.83 -28.31 -7.74
C THR A 359 -18.40 -27.85 -8.00
N VAL A 360 -17.42 -28.49 -7.35
CA VAL A 360 -15.99 -28.21 -7.57
C VAL A 360 -15.61 -28.45 -9.03
N TYR A 361 -16.03 -29.56 -9.63
CA TYR A 361 -15.79 -29.89 -11.03
C TYR A 361 -16.35 -28.82 -11.97
N ARG A 362 -17.58 -28.35 -11.74
CA ARG A 362 -18.21 -27.28 -12.53
C ARG A 362 -17.42 -25.97 -12.43
N ILE A 363 -17.05 -25.56 -11.22
CA ILE A 363 -16.25 -24.33 -11.00
C ILE A 363 -14.90 -24.44 -11.71
N GLN A 364 -14.22 -25.59 -11.64
CA GLN A 364 -12.94 -25.79 -12.31
C GLN A 364 -13.03 -25.66 -13.83
N ASN A 365 -14.14 -26.09 -14.43
CA ASN A 365 -14.37 -25.95 -15.86
C ASN A 365 -14.64 -24.49 -16.26
N ILE A 366 -15.47 -23.79 -15.48
CA ILE A 366 -15.76 -22.36 -15.70
C ILE A 366 -14.47 -21.52 -15.56
N CYS A 367 -13.72 -21.74 -14.48
CA CYS A 367 -12.55 -20.94 -14.12
C CYS A 367 -11.22 -21.59 -14.53
N LYS A 368 -11.21 -22.45 -15.56
CA LYS A 368 -10.03 -23.21 -15.98
C LYS A 368 -8.81 -22.32 -16.23
N GLU A 369 -9.03 -21.20 -16.92
CA GLU A 369 -7.98 -20.24 -17.22
C GLU A 369 -7.46 -19.53 -15.95
N ALA A 370 -8.34 -19.16 -15.02
CA ALA A 370 -7.93 -18.55 -13.76
C ALA A 370 -7.11 -19.52 -12.89
N LEU A 371 -7.51 -20.80 -12.82
CA LEU A 371 -6.75 -21.83 -12.13
C LEU A 371 -5.34 -21.96 -12.71
N LYS A 372 -5.24 -22.02 -14.05
CA LYS A 372 -3.94 -22.10 -14.74
C LYS A 372 -3.08 -20.86 -14.49
N VAL A 373 -3.64 -19.66 -14.68
CA VAL A 373 -2.92 -18.39 -14.57
C VAL A 373 -2.41 -18.18 -13.15
N PHE A 374 -3.24 -18.40 -12.13
CA PHE A 374 -2.86 -18.13 -10.74
C PHE A 374 -2.21 -19.33 -10.02
N GLY A 375 -1.95 -20.43 -10.74
CA GLY A 375 -1.23 -21.57 -10.20
C GLY A 375 -2.04 -22.38 -9.19
N TYR A 376 -3.30 -22.68 -9.49
CA TYR A 376 -4.14 -23.60 -8.72
C TYR A 376 -4.29 -24.94 -9.46
N ARG A 377 -4.04 -26.05 -8.77
CA ARG A 377 -4.18 -27.39 -9.33
C ARG A 377 -5.66 -27.76 -9.54
N THR A 378 -5.98 -28.28 -10.73
CA THR A 378 -7.26 -28.94 -11.02
C THR A 378 -7.31 -30.30 -10.35
N LEU A 379 -8.36 -30.56 -9.58
CA LEU A 379 -8.62 -31.82 -8.90
C LEU A 379 -9.43 -32.74 -9.81
N LYS A 380 -9.06 -34.02 -9.86
CA LYS A 380 -9.69 -35.04 -10.73
C LYS A 380 -10.71 -35.91 -10.02
N THR A 381 -10.61 -36.05 -8.70
CA THR A 381 -11.47 -36.94 -7.90
C THR A 381 -11.88 -36.30 -6.57
N GLU A 382 -12.98 -36.79 -5.99
CA GLU A 382 -13.42 -36.39 -4.64
C GLU A 382 -12.38 -36.75 -3.58
N THR A 383 -11.69 -37.89 -3.73
CA THR A 383 -10.59 -38.28 -2.85
C THR A 383 -9.46 -37.27 -2.87
N GLU A 384 -9.06 -36.80 -4.06
CA GLU A 384 -8.05 -35.74 -4.20
C GLU A 384 -8.55 -34.42 -3.57
N GLN A 385 -9.83 -34.09 -3.76
CA GLN A 385 -10.44 -32.92 -3.15
C GLN A 385 -10.34 -32.96 -1.62
N LYS A 386 -10.77 -34.03 -0.96
CA LYS A 386 -10.81 -34.12 0.50
C LYS A 386 -9.43 -34.35 1.15
N ASN A 387 -8.43 -34.81 0.39
CA ASN A 387 -7.10 -35.05 0.94
C ASN A 387 -6.31 -33.74 1.15
N LEU A 388 -6.38 -33.16 2.34
CA LEU A 388 -5.70 -31.91 2.71
C LEU A 388 -4.16 -31.95 2.58
N SER A 389 -3.55 -33.14 2.49
CA SER A 389 -2.11 -33.30 2.25
C SER A 389 -1.72 -33.02 0.79
N VAL A 390 -2.67 -33.05 -0.14
CA VAL A 390 -2.42 -32.68 -1.54
C VAL A 390 -2.22 -31.18 -1.62
N ASN A 391 -1.01 -30.77 -2.02
CA ASN A 391 -0.71 -29.38 -2.33
C ASN A 391 -1.40 -28.96 -3.63
N ILE A 392 -2.34 -28.01 -3.51
CA ILE A 392 -3.10 -27.45 -4.63
C ILE A 392 -2.49 -26.15 -5.17
N LEU A 393 -1.48 -25.60 -4.50
CA LEU A 393 -0.76 -24.39 -4.93
C LEU A 393 0.44 -24.80 -5.77
N LEU A 394 0.41 -24.42 -7.04
CA LEU A 394 1.56 -24.44 -7.93
C LEU A 394 2.35 -23.14 -7.74
N PRO A 395 3.62 -23.07 -8.19
CA PRO A 395 4.37 -21.83 -8.21
C PRO A 395 3.56 -20.72 -8.90
N PRO A 396 3.47 -19.51 -8.31
CA PRO A 396 2.75 -18.42 -8.93
C PRO A 396 3.43 -18.05 -10.26
N PRO A 397 2.68 -17.52 -11.24
CA PRO A 397 3.26 -17.04 -12.48
C PRO A 397 4.29 -15.94 -12.17
N LYS A 398 5.54 -16.18 -12.52
CA LYS A 398 6.60 -15.19 -12.34
C LYS A 398 6.32 -14.02 -13.28
N LEU A 399 6.13 -12.83 -12.72
CA LEU A 399 6.32 -11.58 -13.45
C LEU A 399 7.75 -11.63 -14.00
N SER A 400 7.93 -11.72 -15.32
CA SER A 400 9.26 -11.52 -15.89
C SER A 400 9.69 -10.10 -15.56
N THR A 401 10.61 -9.97 -14.60
CA THR A 401 11.41 -8.76 -14.45
C THR A 401 12.14 -8.63 -15.76
N GLY A 402 11.76 -7.66 -16.60
CA GLY A 402 12.38 -7.48 -17.89
C GLY A 402 13.89 -7.45 -17.70
N THR A 403 14.57 -8.48 -18.20
CA THR A 403 16.00 -8.42 -18.48
C THR A 403 16.22 -7.20 -19.34
N ASN A 404 17.13 -6.33 -18.92
CA ASN A 404 17.68 -5.25 -19.72
C ASN A 404 18.12 -5.83 -21.07
N ALA A 405 17.27 -5.75 -22.09
CA ALA A 405 17.69 -5.92 -23.46
C ALA A 405 18.32 -4.57 -23.87
N PRO A 406 19.57 -4.54 -24.33
CA PRO A 406 20.15 -3.31 -24.84
C PRO A 406 19.36 -2.88 -26.06
N LEU A 407 18.95 -1.61 -26.09
CA LEU A 407 18.48 -0.95 -27.29
C LEU A 407 19.66 -0.88 -28.26
N THR A 408 19.61 -1.67 -29.34
CA THR A 408 20.31 -1.38 -30.60
C THR A 408 19.40 -0.61 -31.51
#